data_AF-A0A7K2KN89-F1
#
_entry.id   AF-A0A7K2KN89-F1
#
_cell.length_a   1.000
_cell.length_b   1.000
_cell.length_c   1.000
_cell.angle_alpha   90.00
_cell.angle_beta   90.00
_cell.angle_gamma   90.00
#
_symmetry.space_group_name_H-M   'P 1'
#
loop_
_entity.id
_entity.type
_entity.pdbx_description
1 polymer ?
#
loop_
_entity_poly.entity_id
_entity_poly.type
_entity_poly.pdbx_seq_one_letter_code
_entity_poly.pdbx_strand_id
1 'polypeptide(L)'
;MPPYADSTLALLARGYAWAPDLRRRHGNAAAVPIRLMGRPAVLLHGPEAVEFFYDERHVLRHDALPGPVLDTLFGRGAVHTLDGETHRVRKELFT
;
A
#
# COMPACT_ATOMS: atom_id res chain seq x y z
N MET A 1 -1.03 20.53 -2.37
CA MET A 1 -2.38 20.10 -1.91
C MET A 1 -2.39 20.34 -0.41
N PRO A 2 -3.44 20.93 0.20
CA PRO A 2 -3.45 21.06 1.65
C PRO A 2 -3.30 19.65 2.24
N PRO A 3 -2.57 19.48 3.36
CA PRO A 3 -2.24 18.16 3.94
C PRO A 3 -3.45 17.34 4.41
N TYR A 4 -4.66 17.80 4.10
CA TYR A 4 -5.94 17.27 4.56
C TYR A 4 -6.82 16.69 3.43
N ALA A 5 -6.53 16.97 2.16
CA ALA A 5 -7.38 16.48 1.07
C ALA A 5 -7.17 14.98 0.82
N ASP A 6 -8.28 14.23 0.74
CA ASP A 6 -8.25 12.82 0.41
C ASP A 6 -7.84 12.60 -1.06
N SER A 7 -6.88 11.70 -1.28
CA SER A 7 -6.29 11.45 -2.59
C SER A 7 -7.00 10.35 -3.39
N THR A 8 -8.04 9.71 -2.86
CA THR A 8 -8.72 8.56 -3.50
C THR A 8 -9.24 8.91 -4.88
N LEU A 9 -9.92 10.04 -5.04
CA LEU A 9 -10.42 10.46 -6.36
C LEU A 9 -9.28 10.76 -7.33
N ALA A 10 -8.19 11.37 -6.86
CA ALA A 10 -7.04 11.67 -7.69
C ALA A 10 -6.30 10.40 -8.13
N LEU A 11 -6.21 9.39 -7.24
CA LEU A 11 -5.68 8.06 -7.56
C LEU A 11 -6.55 7.37 -8.61
N LEU A 12 -7.87 7.32 -8.41
CA LEU A 12 -8.80 6.68 -9.34
C LEU A 12 -8.79 7.34 -10.73
N ALA A 13 -8.72 8.68 -10.79
CA ALA A 13 -8.77 9.41 -12.05
C ALA A 13 -7.46 9.36 -12.86
N ARG A 14 -6.30 9.24 -12.19
CA ARG A 14 -4.98 9.30 -12.85
C ARG A 14 -4.24 7.96 -12.86
N GLY A 15 -4.72 6.95 -12.14
CA GLY A 15 -4.11 5.63 -12.04
C GLY A 15 -2.61 5.71 -11.70
N TYR A 16 -1.80 4.97 -12.45
CA TYR A 16 -0.35 4.89 -12.25
C TYR A 16 0.40 6.24 -12.38
N ALA A 17 -0.17 7.25 -13.04
CA ALA A 17 0.45 8.57 -13.14
C ALA A 17 0.34 9.38 -11.83
N TRP A 18 -0.61 9.05 -10.95
CA TRP A 18 -0.88 9.83 -9.74
C TRP A 18 0.30 9.90 -8.78
N ALA A 19 0.89 8.76 -8.42
CA ALA A 19 1.98 8.66 -7.45
C ALA A 19 3.25 9.42 -7.88
N PRO A 20 3.78 9.25 -9.11
CA PRO A 20 4.95 10.01 -9.54
C PRO A 20 4.66 11.51 -9.68
N ASP A 21 3.47 11.92 -10.13
CA ASP A 21 3.05 13.33 -10.16
C ASP A 21 3.01 13.96 -8.77
N LEU A 22 2.47 13.23 -7.79
CA LEU A 22 2.44 13.67 -6.40
C LEU A 22 3.86 13.84 -5.87
N ARG A 23 4.74 12.85 -6.06
CA ARG A 23 6.14 12.94 -5.63
C ARG A 23 6.87 14.13 -6.23
N ARG A 24 6.74 14.39 -7.53
CA ARG A 24 7.40 15.55 -8.17
C ARG A 24 6.99 16.88 -7.53
N ARG A 25 5.72 17.01 -7.14
CA ARG A 25 5.20 18.20 -6.42
C ARG A 25 5.70 18.30 -4.97
N HIS A 26 6.21 17.21 -4.41
CA HIS A 26 6.77 17.12 -3.05
C HIS A 26 8.30 16.95 -3.09
N GLY A 27 8.98 17.56 -4.07
CA GLY A 27 10.43 17.58 -4.14
C GLY A 27 11.07 16.20 -4.32
N ASN A 28 10.36 15.25 -4.95
CA ASN A 28 10.81 13.87 -5.15
C ASN A 28 11.08 13.08 -3.85
N ALA A 29 10.46 13.47 -2.73
CA ALA A 29 10.61 12.78 -1.45
C ALA A 29 10.39 11.26 -1.54
N ALA A 30 11.13 10.52 -0.72
CA ALA A 30 11.01 9.07 -0.58
C ALA A 30 9.73 8.65 0.16
N ALA A 31 9.21 9.52 1.02
CA ALA A 31 7.96 9.33 1.74
C ALA A 31 7.10 10.60 1.66
N VAL A 32 5.82 10.43 1.31
CA VAL A 32 4.85 11.55 1.27
C VAL A 32 3.63 11.17 2.09
N PRO A 33 3.29 11.90 3.18
CA PRO A 33 2.06 11.67 3.92
C PRO A 33 0.85 12.06 3.07
N ILE A 34 -0.15 11.20 3.06
CA ILE A 34 -1.38 11.33 2.29
C ILE A 34 -2.59 10.87 3.13
N ARG A 35 -3.78 11.05 2.56
CA ARG A 35 -4.99 10.39 3.02
C ARG A 35 -5.61 9.62 1.88
N LEU A 36 -5.94 8.36 2.12
CA LEU A 36 -6.50 7.45 1.13
C LEU A 36 -7.63 6.66 1.79
N MET A 37 -8.78 6.61 1.11
CA MET A 37 -10.02 6.03 1.63
C MET A 37 -10.40 6.53 3.03
N GLY A 38 -10.19 7.83 3.29
CA GLY A 38 -10.46 8.48 4.57
C GLY A 38 -9.41 8.26 5.65
N ARG A 39 -8.39 7.43 5.41
CA ARG A 39 -7.38 7.04 6.41
C ARG A 39 -6.03 7.70 6.14
N PRO A 40 -5.26 8.08 7.17
CA PRO A 40 -3.87 8.47 7.01
C PRO A 40 -3.08 7.33 6.37
N ALA A 41 -2.24 7.67 5.38
CA ALA A 41 -1.34 6.72 4.72
C ALA A 41 -0.04 7.42 4.32
N VAL A 42 0.97 6.64 3.95
CA VAL A 42 2.26 7.15 3.47
C VAL A 42 2.56 6.54 2.12
N LEU A 43 2.77 7.38 1.11
CA LEU A 43 3.29 6.94 -0.19
C LEU A 43 4.80 6.79 -0.09
N LEU A 44 5.30 5.58 -0.32
CA LEU A 44 6.71 5.22 -0.28
C LEU A 44 7.29 5.07 -1.70
N HIS A 45 8.55 5.45 -1.89
CA HIS A 45 9.27 5.29 -3.15
C HIS A 45 10.78 5.16 -2.93
N GLY A 46 11.39 4.26 -3.68
CA GLY A 46 12.84 4.08 -3.74
C GLY A 46 13.27 2.75 -3.11
N PRO A 47 14.47 2.25 -3.45
CA PRO A 47 14.97 0.97 -2.94
C PRO A 47 14.98 0.88 -1.41
N GLU A 48 15.34 1.97 -0.72
CA GLU A 48 15.39 2.03 0.74
C GLU A 48 13.99 1.88 1.35
N ALA A 49 12.98 2.44 0.68
CA ALA A 49 11.60 2.34 1.12
C ALA A 49 11.02 0.93 0.88
N VAL A 50 11.57 0.19 -0.10
CA VAL A 50 11.23 -1.22 -0.34
C VAL A 50 11.72 -2.08 0.82
N GLU A 51 12.96 -1.90 1.27
CA GLU A 51 13.50 -2.64 2.42
C GLU A 51 12.63 -2.42 3.67
N PHE A 52 12.27 -1.17 3.96
CA PHE A 52 11.34 -0.86 5.04
C PHE A 52 9.97 -1.52 4.87
N PHE A 53 9.39 -1.48 3.66
CA PHE A 53 8.06 -2.01 3.38
C PHE A 53 7.97 -3.53 3.49
N TYR A 54 9.06 -4.26 3.20
CA TYR A 54 9.10 -5.71 3.29
C TYR A 54 9.49 -6.23 4.68
N ASP A 55 9.99 -5.39 5.57
CA ASP A 55 10.27 -5.77 6.95
C ASP A 55 8.97 -6.02 7.73
N GLU A 56 8.66 -7.29 7.98
CA GLU A 56 7.47 -7.73 8.71
C GLU A 56 7.41 -7.24 10.17
N ARG A 57 8.52 -6.67 10.70
CA ARG A 57 8.51 -6.01 12.02
C ARG A 57 7.87 -4.62 11.98
N HIS A 58 7.87 -3.97 10.81
CA HIS A 58 7.36 -2.61 10.64
C HIS A 58 6.04 -2.57 9.88
N VAL A 59 5.81 -3.51 8.96
CA VAL A 59 4.62 -3.54 8.10
C VAL A 59 3.96 -4.91 8.16
N LEU A 60 2.70 -4.91 8.60
CA LEU A 60 1.81 -6.07 8.62
C LEU A 60 0.80 -5.96 7.47
N ARG A 61 0.43 -7.09 6.87
CA ARG A 61 -0.42 -7.18 5.67
C ARG A 61 -1.87 -7.56 6.00
N HIS A 62 -2.13 -8.17 7.15
CA HIS A 62 -3.49 -8.39 7.62
C HIS A 62 -4.24 -7.05 7.68
N ASP A 63 -5.49 -7.07 7.24
CA ASP A 63 -6.40 -5.90 7.17
C ASP A 63 -5.93 -4.71 6.33
N ALA A 64 -4.79 -4.82 5.62
CA ALA A 64 -4.26 -3.73 4.78
C ALA A 64 -4.98 -3.62 3.43
N LEU A 65 -5.56 -4.71 2.93
CA LEU A 65 -6.24 -4.76 1.64
C LEU A 65 -7.69 -4.26 1.74
N PRO A 66 -8.13 -3.30 0.89
CA PRO A 66 -9.51 -2.85 0.88
C PRO A 66 -10.50 -3.99 0.55
N GLY A 67 -11.67 -3.98 1.20
CA GLY A 67 -12.72 -4.98 0.99
C GLY A 67 -13.06 -5.29 -0.47
N PRO A 68 -13.26 -4.28 -1.35
CA PRO A 68 -13.52 -4.54 -2.77
C PRO A 68 -12.40 -5.30 -3.49
N VAL A 69 -11.14 -5.12 -3.07
CA VAL A 69 -9.98 -5.84 -3.65
C VAL A 69 -9.96 -7.28 -3.16
N LEU A 70 -10.30 -7.51 -1.89
CA LEU A 70 -10.46 -8.85 -1.33
C LEU A 70 -11.60 -9.62 -2.01
N ASP A 71 -12.75 -8.97 -2.21
CA ASP A 71 -13.95 -9.64 -2.70
C ASP A 71 -13.93 -9.94 -4.20
N THR A 72 -13.02 -9.32 -4.95
CA THR A 72 -12.95 -9.47 -6.42
C THR A 72 -11.64 -10.07 -6.93
N LEU A 73 -10.49 -9.59 -6.46
CA LEU A 73 -9.19 -9.96 -7.03
C LEU A 73 -8.53 -11.13 -6.28
N PHE A 74 -8.55 -11.12 -4.96
CA PHE A 74 -7.79 -12.08 -4.15
C PHE A 74 -8.63 -13.19 -3.52
N GLY A 75 -9.89 -12.91 -3.18
CA GLY A 75 -10.69 -13.74 -2.29
C GLY A 75 -10.40 -13.48 -0.81
N ARG A 76 -11.42 -13.61 0.04
CA ARG A 76 -11.28 -13.52 1.51
C ARG A 76 -10.46 -14.70 2.04
N GLY A 77 -9.52 -14.43 2.95
CA GLY A 77 -8.62 -15.44 3.52
C GLY A 77 -7.49 -15.91 2.59
N ALA A 78 -7.23 -15.18 1.50
CA ALA A 78 -6.11 -15.45 0.62
C ALA A 78 -4.76 -15.27 1.33
N VAL A 79 -3.70 -15.89 0.80
CA VAL A 79 -2.32 -15.78 1.34
C VAL A 79 -1.86 -14.32 1.50
N HIS A 80 -2.37 -13.41 0.66
CA HIS A 80 -2.12 -11.96 0.70
C HIS A 80 -2.61 -11.26 1.99
N THR A 81 -3.44 -11.92 2.79
CA THR A 81 -4.01 -11.38 4.05
C THR A 81 -3.37 -11.94 5.31
N LEU A 82 -2.37 -12.82 5.17
CA LEU A 82 -1.70 -13.49 6.28
C LEU A 82 -0.37 -12.80 6.59
N ASP A 83 0.06 -12.88 7.85
CA ASP A 83 1.39 -12.45 8.30
C ASP A 83 2.13 -13.58 9.05
N GLY A 84 3.44 -13.42 9.21
CA GLY A 84 4.27 -14.28 10.06
C GLY A 84 4.29 -15.76 9.62
N GLU A 85 4.24 -16.65 10.60
CA GLU A 85 4.37 -18.10 10.35
C GLU A 85 3.22 -18.66 9.51
N THR A 86 1.99 -18.21 9.77
CA THR A 86 0.82 -18.63 8.99
C THR A 86 0.95 -18.23 7.51
N HIS A 87 1.53 -17.06 7.24
CA HIS A 87 1.86 -16.64 5.88
C HIS A 87 2.94 -17.54 5.25
N ARG A 88 4.05 -17.80 5.95
CA ARG A 88 5.16 -18.62 5.44
C ARG A 88 4.73 -20.03 5.06
N VAL A 89 4.06 -20.74 5.97
CA VAL A 89 3.54 -22.10 5.73
C VAL A 89 2.60 -22.12 4.53
N ARG A 90 1.73 -21.12 4.39
CA ARG A 90 0.79 -21.04 3.27
C ARG A 90 1.52 -20.71 1.96
N LYS A 91 2.57 -19.89 2.01
CA LYS A 91 3.35 -19.44 0.85
C LYS A 91 4.21 -20.55 0.24
N GLU A 92 4.72 -21.47 1.06
CA GLU A 92 5.48 -22.65 0.60
C GLU A 92 4.69 -23.54 -0.37
N LEU A 93 3.36 -23.56 -0.27
CA LEU A 93 2.51 -24.32 -1.21
C LEU A 93 2.50 -23.77 -2.65
N PHE A 94 3.07 -22.58 -2.87
CA PHE A 94 3.10 -21.88 -4.17
C PHE A 94 4.51 -21.76 -4.76
N THR A 95 5.51 -22.37 -4.13
CA THR A 95 6.93 -22.38 -4.57
C THR A 95 7.32 -23.80 -4.97
#